data_AF-A0A8C0XFV1-F1
#
_entry.id   AF-A0A8C0XFV1-F1
#
_cell.length_a   1.000
_cell.length_b   1.000
_cell.length_c   1.000
_cell.angle_alpha   90.00
_cell.angle_beta   90.00
_cell.angle_gamma   90.00
#
_symmetry.space_group_name_H-M   'P 1'
#
loop_
_entity.id
_entity.type
_entity.pdbx_description
1 polymer ?
#
loop_
_entity_poly.entity_id
_entity_poly.type
_entity_poly.pdbx_seq_one_letter_code
_entity_poly.pdbx_strand_id
1 'polypeptide(L)'
;MSAPFEERSGVVPCATPWGQWYQTLEEVFIEVQVPPGTRAQDIQCGLQSRHVALAVGGRDILKGKLFDSTIADEGTWTLGKNTS
;
A
#
# COMPACT_ATOMS: atom_id res chain seq x y z
N MET A 1 28.70 -13.45 -4.90
CA MET A 1 27.40 -13.41 -4.22
C MET A 1 26.93 -11.97 -4.22
N SER A 2 25.92 -11.65 -5.01
CA SER A 2 25.29 -10.33 -5.04
C SER A 2 24.62 -10.07 -3.69
N ALA A 3 24.97 -8.97 -3.03
CA ALA A 3 24.24 -8.52 -1.84
C ALA A 3 22.76 -8.29 -2.23
N PRO A 4 21.78 -8.60 -1.36
CA PRO A 4 20.43 -8.15 -1.56
C PRO A 4 20.47 -6.62 -1.70
N PHE A 5 19.96 -6.11 -2.81
CA PHE A 5 19.81 -4.68 -3.01
C PHE A 5 18.91 -4.13 -1.90
N GLU A 6 19.45 -3.28 -1.02
CA GLU A 6 18.68 -2.58 0.01
C GLU A 6 17.90 -1.44 -0.66
N GLU A 7 16.81 -1.80 -1.32
CA GLU A 7 15.90 -0.90 -2.04
C GLU A 7 15.27 0.21 -1.16
N ARG A 8 15.38 0.06 0.17
CA ARG A 8 14.76 0.96 1.16
C ARG A 8 15.68 2.07 1.68
N SER A 9 16.96 2.09 1.30
CA SER A 9 17.89 3.13 1.74
C SER A 9 17.62 4.46 1.00
N GLY A 10 16.98 5.42 1.68
CA GLY A 10 16.76 6.79 1.17
C GLY A 10 15.32 7.16 0.82
N VAL A 11 14.35 6.28 1.10
CA VAL A 11 12.93 6.56 0.88
C VAL A 11 12.42 7.61 1.88
N VAL A 12 11.63 8.58 1.43
CA VAL A 12 11.02 9.61 2.29
C VAL A 12 9.53 9.32 2.50
N PRO A 13 9.14 8.74 3.65
CA PRO A 13 7.74 8.44 3.91
C PRO A 13 6.94 9.67 4.34
N CYS A 14 5.67 9.70 3.95
CA CYS A 14 4.65 10.61 4.43
C CYS A 14 3.68 9.84 5.34
N ALA A 15 3.64 10.22 6.62
CA ALA A 15 2.80 9.57 7.61
C ALA A 15 1.31 9.91 7.42
N THR A 16 0.46 8.93 7.68
CA THR A 16 -1.01 9.05 7.67
C THR A 16 -1.58 8.43 8.95
N PRO A 17 -2.85 8.69 9.31
CA PRO A 17 -3.46 8.09 10.50
C PRO A 17 -3.53 6.55 10.48
N TRP A 18 -3.42 5.93 9.31
CA TRP A 18 -3.51 4.47 9.13
C TRP A 18 -2.18 3.82 8.74
N GLY A 19 -1.10 4.59 8.62
CA GLY A 19 0.21 4.08 8.22
C GLY A 19 1.03 5.16 7.54
N GLN A 20 1.51 4.88 6.34
CA GLN A 20 2.35 5.79 5.58
C GLN A 20 2.29 5.49 4.09
N TRP A 21 2.76 6.43 3.28
CA TRP A 21 3.01 6.20 1.87
C TRP A 21 4.32 6.84 1.44
N TYR A 22 4.86 6.38 0.34
CA TYR A 22 6.04 6.96 -0.30
C TYR A 22 5.98 6.64 -1.80
N GLN A 23 6.93 7.18 -2.56
CA GLN A 23 7.02 6.90 -4.00
C GLN A 23 8.48 6.83 -4.45
N THR A 24 8.70 6.12 -5.54
CA THR A 24 9.93 6.16 -6.34
C THR A 24 9.67 6.97 -7.61
N LEU A 25 10.55 6.88 -8.60
CA LEU A 25 10.32 7.48 -9.92
C LEU A 25 9.20 6.76 -10.69
N GLU A 26 8.97 5.49 -10.41
CA GLU A 26 8.09 4.62 -11.22
C GLU A 26 6.81 4.22 -10.45
N GLU A 27 6.90 4.09 -9.12
CA GLU A 27 5.84 3.47 -8.33
C GLU A 27 5.47 4.30 -7.10
N VAL A 28 4.22 4.11 -6.64
CA VAL A 28 3.71 4.66 -5.38
C VAL A 28 3.39 3.51 -4.44
N PHE A 29 3.90 3.59 -3.22
CA PHE A 29 3.73 2.57 -2.18
C PHE A 29 2.84 3.10 -1.08
N ILE A 30 1.86 2.28 -0.66
CA ILE A 30 0.95 2.59 0.42
C ILE A 30 1.03 1.47 1.45
N GLU A 31 1.49 1.80 2.64
CA GLU A 31 1.58 0.87 3.77
C GLU A 31 0.49 1.17 4.78
N VAL A 32 -0.37 0.17 5.02
CA VAL A 32 -1.52 0.29 5.92
C VAL A 32 -1.37 -0.67 7.08
N GLN A 33 -1.41 -0.15 8.29
CA GLN A 33 -1.44 -0.96 9.50
C GLN A 33 -2.83 -1.55 9.68
N VAL A 34 -2.90 -2.87 9.82
CA VAL A 34 -4.16 -3.60 10.04
C VAL A 34 -4.13 -4.34 11.38
N PRO A 35 -5.28 -4.61 12.01
CA PRO A 35 -5.32 -5.35 13.26
C PRO A 35 -4.64 -6.73 13.14
N PRO A 36 -3.92 -7.19 14.17
CA PRO A 36 -3.35 -8.53 14.20
C PRO A 36 -4.42 -9.59 13.95
N GLY A 37 -4.07 -10.61 13.15
CA GLY A 37 -5.00 -11.69 12.78
C GLY A 37 -5.92 -11.36 11.60
N THR A 38 -5.81 -10.17 11.00
CA THR A 38 -6.43 -9.85 9.70
C THR A 38 -5.99 -10.89 8.67
N ARG A 39 -6.93 -11.49 7.93
CA ARG A 39 -6.68 -12.44 6.85
C ARG A 39 -6.99 -11.80 5.50
N ALA A 40 -6.45 -12.36 4.43
CA ALA A 40 -6.71 -11.86 3.07
C ALA A 40 -8.21 -11.80 2.74
N GLN A 41 -9.02 -12.75 3.23
CA GLN A 41 -10.48 -12.74 3.04
C GLN A 41 -11.20 -11.56 3.70
N ASP A 42 -10.55 -10.90 4.67
CA ASP A 42 -11.11 -9.75 5.36
C ASP A 42 -10.77 -8.44 4.62
N ILE A 43 -9.99 -8.50 3.53
CA ILE A 43 -9.53 -7.36 2.73
C ILE A 43 -10.42 -7.19 1.50
N GLN A 44 -10.90 -5.97 1.29
CA GLN A 44 -11.49 -5.51 0.03
C GLN A 44 -10.64 -4.36 -0.51
N CYS A 45 -9.84 -4.63 -1.54
CA CYS A 45 -8.95 -3.64 -2.15
C CYS A 45 -9.33 -3.45 -3.62
N GLY A 46 -9.56 -2.19 -4.01
CA GLY A 46 -9.83 -1.79 -5.38
C GLY A 46 -8.78 -0.78 -5.84
N LEU A 47 -7.99 -1.17 -6.85
CA LEU A 47 -6.99 -0.33 -7.50
C LEU A 47 -7.47 0.00 -8.92
N GLN A 48 -7.68 1.28 -9.19
CA GLN A 48 -8.05 1.78 -10.51
C GLN A 48 -7.07 2.89 -10.91
N SER A 49 -7.00 3.20 -12.20
CA SER A 49 -6.04 4.18 -12.72
C SER A 49 -6.08 5.53 -11.98
N ARG A 50 -7.25 6.01 -11.54
CA ARG A 50 -7.37 7.27 -10.79
C ARG A 50 -8.03 7.13 -9.42
N HIS A 51 -8.29 5.93 -8.93
CA HIS A 51 -8.97 5.73 -7.66
C HIS A 51 -8.39 4.55 -6.89
N VAL A 52 -8.42 4.67 -5.57
CA VAL A 52 -8.03 3.62 -4.65
C VAL A 52 -9.10 3.47 -3.57
N ALA A 53 -9.38 2.23 -3.18
CA ALA A 53 -10.23 1.90 -2.04
C ALA A 53 -9.67 0.69 -1.31
N LEU A 54 -9.57 0.78 0.01
CA LEU A 54 -9.23 -0.32 0.90
C LEU A 54 -10.19 -0.34 2.08
N ALA A 55 -10.85 -1.47 2.28
CA ALA A 55 -11.61 -1.80 3.46
C ALA A 55 -11.08 -3.08 4.11
N VAL A 56 -11.11 -3.12 5.44
CA VAL A 56 -10.66 -4.27 6.25
C VAL A 56 -11.77 -4.64 7.22
N GLY A 57 -12.24 -5.88 7.17
CA GLY A 57 -13.36 -6.36 7.98
C GLY A 57 -14.65 -5.55 7.78
N GLY A 58 -14.86 -5.04 6.56
CA GLY A 58 -16.02 -4.19 6.22
C GLY A 58 -15.91 -2.73 6.66
N ARG A 59 -14.76 -2.29 7.19
CA ARG A 59 -14.51 -0.87 7.53
C ARG A 59 -13.58 -0.23 6.51
N ASP A 60 -14.03 0.87 5.91
CA ASP A 60 -13.20 1.69 5.01
C ASP A 60 -12.00 2.27 5.77
N ILE A 61 -10.79 2.03 5.26
CA ILE A 61 -9.53 2.55 5.80
C ILE A 61 -9.03 3.72 4.95
N LEU A 62 -9.02 3.55 3.64
CA LEU A 62 -8.69 4.61 2.68
C LEU A 62 -9.57 4.49 1.44
N LYS A 63 -10.06 5.62 0.94
CA LYS A 63 -10.92 5.67 -0.25
C LYS A 63 -10.87 7.04 -0.88
N GLY A 64 -10.58 7.12 -2.16
CA GLY A 64 -10.55 8.40 -2.86
C GLY A 64 -9.96 8.36 -4.25
N LYS A 65 -9.92 9.56 -4.85
CA LYS A 65 -9.23 9.82 -6.12
C LYS A 65 -7.74 9.97 -5.85
N LEU A 66 -6.92 9.28 -6.64
CA LEU A 66 -5.46 9.42 -6.61
C LEU A 66 -5.06 10.83 -7.08
N PHE A 67 -3.88 11.28 -6.63
CA PHE A 67 -3.33 12.57 -7.04
C PHE A 67 -3.14 12.64 -8.56
N ASP A 68 -2.61 11.57 -9.17
CA ASP A 68 -2.56 11.40 -10.61
C ASP A 68 -2.83 9.95 -11.04
N SER A 69 -2.77 9.66 -12.34
CA SER A 69 -3.08 8.34 -12.90
C SER A 69 -1.97 7.30 -12.73
N THR A 70 -2.37 6.06 -12.47
CA THR A 70 -1.55 4.85 -12.48
C THR A 70 -1.99 3.89 -13.60
N ILE A 71 -1.18 2.87 -13.89
CA ILE A 71 -1.55 1.75 -14.75
C ILE A 71 -2.33 0.76 -13.88
N ALA A 72 -3.64 0.69 -14.07
CA ALA A 72 -4.54 -0.04 -13.18
C ALA A 72 -4.20 -1.54 -13.06
N ASP A 73 -3.86 -2.17 -14.19
CA ASP A 73 -3.62 -3.62 -14.27
C ASP A 73 -2.28 -4.05 -13.63
N GLU A 74 -1.38 -3.10 -13.38
CA GLU A 74 -0.10 -3.34 -12.71
C GLU A 74 -0.19 -3.09 -11.19
N GLY A 75 -1.29 -2.50 -10.72
CA GLY A 75 -1.53 -2.26 -9.31
C GLY A 75 -1.65 -3.57 -8.53
N THR A 76 -0.82 -3.75 -7.51
CA THR A 76 -0.86 -4.91 -6.63
C THR A 76 -1.13 -4.52 -5.18
N TRP A 77 -1.71 -5.45 -4.43
CA TRP A 77 -1.77 -5.37 -2.97
C TRP A 77 -1.31 -6.70 -2.38
N THR A 78 -0.64 -6.62 -1.24
CA THR A 78 -0.20 -7.81 -0.50
C THR A 78 -0.49 -7.61 0.98
N LEU A 79 -0.79 -8.71 1.68
CA LEU A 79 -0.93 -8.72 3.13
C LEU A 79 0.30 -9.39 3.73
N GLY A 80 1.22 -8.58 4.24
CA GLY A 80 2.46 -9.02 4.87
C GLY A 80 2.45 -8.91 6.38
N LYS A 81 3.33 -9.65 7.05
CA LYS A 81 3.69 -9.38 8.45
C LYS A 81 4.82 -8.37 8.44
N ASN A 82 4.63 -7.22 9.09
CA ASN A 82 5.74 -6.31 9.31
C ASN A 82 6.64 -6.89 10.41
N THR A 83 7.71 -7.58 10.04
CA THR A 83 8.78 -7.96 10.96
C THR A 83 9.72 -6.76 11.09
N SER A 84 9.45 -5.91 12.08
CA SER A 84 10.46 -4.98 12.60
C SER A 84 11.51 -5.73 13.39
#